data_AF-A0A1Y3AT53-F1
#
_entry.id   AF-A0A1Y3AT53-F1
#
_cell.length_a   1.000
_cell.length_b   1.000
_cell.length_c   1.000
_cell.angle_alpha   90.00
_cell.angle_beta   90.00
_cell.angle_gamma   90.00
#
_symmetry.space_group_name_H-M   'P 1'
#
loop_
_entity.id
_entity.type
_entity.pdbx_description
1 polymer ?
#
loop_
_entity_poly.entity_id
_entity_poly.type
_entity_poly.pdbx_seq_one_letter_code
_entity_poly.pdbx_strand_id
1 'polypeptide(L)'
;IFVEWFSQSLDIEYRKSNIEVQTLIPNYIGTKMTGFSSLLQTRSLMYPDAQTFTANAIATIGRSRLTSGYWFHDLSHFFTKLFIPNWAYRTISWYFLKQIDSSKTNKTN
;
A
#
# COMPACT_ATOMS: atom_id res chain seq x y z
N ILE A 1 -6.30 2.37 -9.92
CA ILE A 1 -7.12 2.76 -11.10
C ILE A 1 -8.50 3.25 -10.67
N PHE A 2 -9.61 2.49 -10.60
CA PHE A 2 -10.94 3.10 -10.38
C PHE A 2 -11.02 4.08 -9.19
N VAL A 3 -10.72 3.60 -7.97
CA VAL A 3 -10.79 4.43 -6.75
C VAL A 3 -9.86 5.64 -6.83
N GLU A 4 -8.68 5.48 -7.43
CA GLU A 4 -7.71 6.55 -7.61
C GLU A 4 -8.24 7.66 -8.53
N TRP A 5 -8.77 7.33 -9.71
CA TRP A 5 -9.35 8.31 -10.63
C TRP A 5 -10.60 8.97 -10.03
N PHE A 6 -11.41 8.21 -9.32
CA PHE A 6 -12.58 8.71 -8.63
C PHE A 6 -12.20 9.72 -7.53
N SER A 7 -11.26 9.37 -6.65
CA SER A 7 -10.77 10.25 -5.59
C SER A 7 -10.08 11.50 -6.14
N GLN A 8 -9.33 11.40 -7.23
CA GLN A 8 -8.74 12.57 -7.89
C GLN A 8 -9.81 13.51 -8.49
N SER A 9 -10.88 12.94 -9.05
CA SER A 9 -12.01 13.73 -9.54
C SER A 9 -12.69 14.48 -8.39
N LEU A 10 -12.90 13.81 -7.24
CA LEU A 10 -13.44 14.44 -6.03
C LEU A 10 -12.55 15.56 -5.50
N ASP A 11 -11.23 15.37 -5.47
CA ASP A 11 -10.29 16.43 -5.04
C ASP A 11 -10.46 17.69 -5.89
N ILE A 12 -10.63 17.53 -7.21
CA ILE A 12 -10.82 18.65 -8.14
C ILE A 12 -12.17 19.33 -7.93
N GLU A 13 -13.24 18.55 -7.80
CA GLU A 13 -14.61 19.05 -7.62
C GLU A 13 -14.76 19.85 -6.33
N TYR A 14 -14.25 19.30 -5.22
CA TYR A 14 -14.42 19.89 -3.90
C TYR A 14 -13.33 20.89 -3.51
N ARG A 15 -12.34 21.14 -4.36
CA ARG A 15 -11.29 22.14 -4.13
C ARG A 15 -11.84 23.54 -3.87
N LYS A 16 -12.94 23.91 -4.55
CA LYS A 16 -13.62 25.21 -4.36
C LYS A 16 -14.30 25.31 -3.00
N SER A 17 -14.60 24.18 -2.38
CA SER A 17 -15.23 24.07 -1.06
C SER A 17 -14.21 23.92 0.07
N ASN A 18 -12.91 24.11 -0.20
CA ASN A 18 -11.80 23.93 0.75
C ASN A 18 -11.75 22.53 1.38
N ILE A 19 -12.18 21.50 0.64
CA ILE A 19 -12.04 20.09 1.04
C ILE A 19 -10.92 19.50 0.20
N GLU A 20 -9.91 18.94 0.87
CA GLU A 20 -8.81 18.20 0.25
C GLU A 20 -9.11 16.70 0.27
N VAL A 21 -8.94 16.04 -0.87
CA VAL A 21 -9.09 14.57 -0.98
C VAL A 21 -7.73 13.96 -1.31
N GLN A 22 -7.10 13.36 -0.30
CA GLN A 22 -5.85 12.63 -0.47
C GLN A 22 -6.12 11.15 -0.75
N THR A 23 -5.47 10.62 -1.79
CA THR A 23 -5.53 9.21 -2.16
C THR A 23 -4.28 8.48 -1.70
N LEU A 24 -4.48 7.41 -0.91
CA LEU A 24 -3.40 6.52 -0.48
C LEU A 24 -3.41 5.20 -1.26
N ILE A 25 -2.26 4.81 -1.84
CA ILE A 25 -2.06 3.52 -2.51
C ILE A 25 -0.91 2.76 -1.83
N PRO A 26 -1.13 2.23 -0.61
CA PRO A 26 -0.10 1.50 0.12
C PRO A 26 0.11 0.08 -0.42
N ASN A 27 1.30 -0.47 -0.17
CA ASN A 27 1.51 -1.92 -0.20
C ASN A 27 1.03 -2.53 1.13
N TYR A 28 1.26 -3.83 1.35
CA TYR A 28 0.83 -4.52 2.57
C TYR A 28 1.37 -3.87 3.85
N ILE A 29 0.51 -3.81 4.86
CA ILE A 29 0.79 -3.28 6.21
C ILE A 29 0.46 -4.38 7.22
N GLY A 30 1.25 -4.50 8.28
CA GLY A 30 0.99 -5.38 9.41
C GLY A 30 -0.22 -4.89 10.22
N THR A 31 -1.40 -5.38 9.87
CA THR A 31 -2.69 -5.07 10.52
C THR A 31 -3.46 -6.35 10.76
N LYS A 32 -4.58 -6.30 11.49
CA LYS A 32 -5.46 -7.48 11.64
C LYS A 32 -6.00 -8.02 10.31
N MET A 33 -6.13 -7.17 9.28
CA MET A 33 -6.58 -7.58 7.93
C MET A 33 -5.58 -8.51 7.24
N THR A 34 -4.30 -8.35 7.50
CA THR A 34 -3.21 -9.20 6.97
C THR A 34 -2.85 -10.34 7.92
N GLY A 35 -3.71 -10.65 8.91
CA GLY A 35 -3.46 -11.67 9.93
C GLY A 35 -3.37 -13.11 9.42
N PHE A 36 -3.74 -13.36 8.15
CA PHE A 36 -3.58 -14.65 7.50
C PHE A 36 -2.11 -14.98 7.14
N SER A 37 -1.21 -13.98 7.23
CA SER A 37 0.19 -14.09 6.82
C SER A 37 1.15 -13.73 7.96
N SER A 38 1.90 -14.69 8.48
CA SER A 38 2.97 -14.43 9.47
C SER A 38 4.06 -13.51 8.90
N LEU A 39 4.34 -13.63 7.59
CA LEU A 39 5.29 -12.78 6.88
C LEU A 39 4.86 -11.32 6.87
N LEU A 40 3.58 -11.03 6.56
CA LEU A 40 3.06 -9.66 6.54
C LEU A 40 2.87 -9.07 7.94
N GLN A 41 2.70 -9.91 8.97
CA GLN A 41 2.69 -9.48 10.37
C GLN A 41 4.08 -9.18 10.93
N THR A 42 5.14 -9.68 10.30
CA THR A 42 6.52 -9.46 10.76
C THR A 42 6.95 -8.04 10.38
N ARG A 43 7.13 -7.18 11.40
CA ARG A 43 7.52 -5.78 11.20
C ARG A 43 8.84 -5.69 10.44
N SER A 44 8.82 -5.01 9.31
CA SER A 44 9.98 -4.79 8.46
C SER A 44 9.85 -3.47 7.70
N LEU A 45 10.89 -3.11 6.95
CA LEU A 45 10.85 -1.92 6.10
C LEU A 45 9.84 -2.05 4.95
N MET A 46 9.62 -3.26 4.40
CA MET A 46 8.59 -3.52 3.39
C MET A 46 7.18 -3.52 3.99
N TYR A 47 7.03 -4.08 5.20
CA TYR A 47 5.76 -4.28 5.88
C TYR A 47 5.77 -3.52 7.22
N PRO A 48 5.49 -2.20 7.21
CA PRO A 48 5.38 -1.43 8.44
C PRO A 48 4.19 -1.94 9.27
N ASP A 49 4.26 -1.75 10.59
CA ASP A 49 3.07 -1.93 11.43
C ASP A 49 2.09 -0.76 11.27
N ALA A 50 0.85 -0.97 11.73
CA ALA A 50 -0.21 0.04 11.62
C ALA A 50 0.20 1.40 12.19
N GLN A 51 0.92 1.41 13.32
CA GLN A 51 1.34 2.64 13.98
C GLN A 51 2.37 3.42 13.14
N THR A 52 3.41 2.74 12.65
CA THR A 52 4.43 3.35 11.81
C THR A 52 3.85 3.86 10.50
N PHE A 53 2.99 3.05 9.85
CA PHE A 53 2.30 3.46 8.64
C PHE A 53 1.46 4.72 8.86
N THR A 54 0.63 4.72 9.92
CA THR A 54 -0.25 5.87 10.22
C THR A 54 0.53 7.14 10.50
N ALA A 55 1.64 7.06 11.24
CA ALA A 55 2.50 8.21 11.51
C ALA A 55 3.07 8.82 10.22
N ASN A 56 3.50 7.98 9.27
CA ASN A 56 4.00 8.44 7.97
C ASN A 56 2.86 8.98 7.10
N ALA A 57 1.70 8.31 7.06
CA ALA A 57 0.56 8.73 6.25
C ALA A 57 0.04 10.10 6.69
N ILE A 58 -0.11 10.34 7.99
CA ILE A 58 -0.49 11.65 8.53
C ILE A 58 0.53 12.72 8.13
N ALA A 59 1.82 12.40 8.15
CA ALA A 59 2.86 13.34 7.73
C ALA A 59 2.78 13.71 6.23
N THR A 60 2.00 12.99 5.42
CA THR A 60 1.80 13.35 4.00
C THR A 60 0.62 14.30 3.76
N ILE A 61 -0.26 14.49 4.74
CA ILE A 61 -1.43 15.38 4.64
C ILE A 61 -0.96 16.80 4.30
N GLY A 62 -1.58 17.43 3.30
CA GLY A 62 -1.23 18.76 2.81
C GLY A 62 0.07 18.82 2.00
N ARG A 63 0.80 17.71 1.83
CA ARG A 63 2.04 17.64 1.03
C ARG A 63 1.85 16.96 -0.31
N SER A 64 0.99 15.94 -0.38
CA SER A 64 0.67 15.24 -1.62
C SER A 64 -0.79 14.82 -1.66
N ARG A 65 -1.40 14.90 -2.85
CA ARG A 65 -2.77 14.41 -3.09
C ARG A 65 -2.81 12.93 -3.48
N LEU A 66 -1.67 12.37 -3.90
CA LEU A 66 -1.50 10.96 -4.27
C LEU A 66 -0.15 10.46 -3.74
N THR A 67 -0.18 9.47 -2.85
CA THR A 67 1.02 8.86 -2.26
C THR A 67 0.68 7.45 -1.80
N SER A 68 1.67 6.61 -1.52
CA SER A 68 1.44 5.38 -0.77
C SER A 68 1.19 5.62 0.72
N GLY A 69 1.49 6.81 1.24
CA GLY A 69 1.42 7.12 2.68
C GLY A 69 2.62 6.61 3.47
N TYR A 70 3.59 5.96 2.83
CA TYR A 70 4.81 5.48 3.45
C TYR A 70 5.99 5.55 2.48
N TRP A 71 7.04 6.28 2.85
CA TRP A 71 8.13 6.63 1.93
C TRP A 71 8.77 5.42 1.24
N PHE A 72 8.90 4.29 1.93
CA PHE A 72 9.51 3.10 1.34
C PHE A 72 8.60 2.44 0.30
N HIS A 73 7.27 2.54 0.48
CA HIS A 73 6.32 2.10 -0.55
C HIS A 73 6.36 3.00 -1.77
N ASP A 74 6.52 4.32 -1.60
CA ASP A 74 6.73 5.23 -2.74
C ASP A 74 7.99 4.86 -3.52
N LEU A 75 9.07 4.55 -2.80
CA LEU A 75 10.33 4.11 -3.38
C LEU A 75 10.18 2.78 -4.12
N SER A 76 9.54 1.78 -3.50
CA SER A 76 9.32 0.47 -4.12
C SER A 76 8.43 0.58 -5.36
N HIS A 77 7.38 1.41 -5.34
CA HIS A 77 6.54 1.69 -6.50
C HIS A 77 7.33 2.34 -7.63
N PHE A 78 8.19 3.32 -7.32
CA PHE A 78 9.04 3.98 -8.31
C PHE A 78 9.95 2.98 -9.03
N PHE A 79 10.71 2.19 -8.27
CA PHE A 79 11.60 1.18 -8.84
C PHE A 79 10.85 0.09 -9.62
N THR A 80 9.70 -0.35 -9.10
CA THR A 80 8.87 -1.36 -9.76
C THR A 80 8.39 -0.85 -11.12
N LYS A 81 7.89 0.39 -11.19
CA LYS A 81 7.42 0.99 -12.45
C LYS A 81 8.56 1.23 -13.44
N LEU A 82 9.76 1.56 -12.95
CA LEU A 82 10.89 1.92 -13.79
C LEU A 82 11.63 0.70 -14.36
N PHE A 83 11.81 -0.35 -13.55
CA PHE A 83 12.72 -1.46 -13.90
C PHE A 83 12.01 -2.79 -14.18
N ILE A 84 10.74 -2.96 -13.78
CA ILE A 84 10.06 -4.26 -13.87
C ILE A 84 9.03 -4.24 -15.01
N PRO A 85 9.24 -5.00 -16.10
CA PRO A 85 8.25 -5.15 -17.16
C PRO A 85 6.95 -5.78 -16.63
N ASN A 86 5.82 -5.44 -17.27
CA ASN A 86 4.49 -5.90 -16.86
C ASN A 86 4.35 -7.42 -16.76
N TRP A 87 4.98 -8.20 -17.66
CA TRP A 87 4.93 -9.65 -17.60
C TRP A 87 5.65 -10.18 -16.35
N ALA A 88 6.84 -9.65 -16.05
CA ALA A 88 7.64 -10.05 -14.91
C ALA A 88 6.95 -9.68 -13.60
N TYR A 89 6.39 -8.46 -13.54
CA TYR A 89 5.59 -8.02 -12.39
C TYR A 89 4.44 -8.99 -12.12
N ARG A 90 3.65 -9.35 -13.13
CA ARG A 90 2.53 -10.29 -12.97
C ARG A 90 2.98 -11.65 -12.46
N THR A 91 4.08 -12.17 -13.00
CA THR A 91 4.65 -13.46 -12.56
C THR A 91 5.12 -13.37 -11.11
N ILE A 92 5.92 -12.37 -10.76
CA ILE A 92 6.44 -12.16 -9.40
C ILE A 92 5.29 -11.99 -8.39
N SER A 93 4.31 -11.14 -8.71
CA SER A 93 3.13 -10.93 -7.86
C SER A 93 2.34 -12.22 -7.65
N TRP A 94 2.18 -13.05 -8.69
CA TRP A 94 1.49 -14.33 -8.56
C TRP A 94 2.22 -15.29 -7.61
N TYR A 95 3.54 -15.44 -7.75
CA TYR A 95 4.34 -16.26 -6.83
C TYR A 95 4.30 -15.72 -5.41
N PHE A 96 4.41 -14.40 -5.25
CA PHE A 96 4.33 -13.73 -3.95
C PHE A 96 2.99 -14.00 -3.25
N LEU A 97 1.87 -13.81 -3.95
CA LEU A 97 0.52 -14.06 -3.40
C LEU A 97 0.34 -15.50 -2.93
N LYS A 98 0.95 -16.47 -3.63
CA LYS A 98 0.91 -17.88 -3.24
C LYS A 98 1.73 -18.16 -1.97
N GLN A 99 2.76 -17.37 -1.70
CA GLN A 99 3.68 -17.59 -0.58
C GLN A 99 3.26 -16.87 0.70
N ILE A 100 2.51 -15.78 0.61
CA ILE A 100 2.05 -15.02 1.79
C ILE A 100 0.95 -15.74 2.59
N ASP A 101 0.20 -16.67 1.98
CA ASP A 101 -0.84 -17.40 2.70
C ASP A 101 -0.26 -18.44 3.67
N SER A 102 -0.17 -18.08 4.94
CA SER A 102 0.24 -18.98 6.03
C SER A 102 -0.94 -19.61 6.79
N SER A 103 -2.17 -19.39 6.33
CA SER A 103 -3.38 -19.83 7.05
C SER A 103 -3.46 -21.35 7.20
N LYS A 104 -2.85 -22.11 6.27
CA LYS A 104 -2.78 -23.58 6.33
C LYS A 104 -1.85 -24.07 7.43
N THR A 105 -0.72 -23.38 7.63
CA THR A 105 0.30 -23.74 8.61
C THR A 105 -0.13 -23.42 10.05
N ASN A 106 -0.95 -22.38 10.24
CA ASN A 106 -1.48 -22.00 11.57
C ASN A 106 -2.62 -22.92 12.06
N LYS A 107 -3.23 -23.75 11.20
CA LYS A 107 -4.29 -24.70 11.58
C LYS A 107 -3.77 -26.06 12.03
N THR A 108 -2.50 -26.37 11.75
CA THR A 108 -1.87 -27.67 12.02
C THR A 108 -1.04 -27.69 13.30
N ASN A 109 -0.91 -26.54 13.97
CA ASN A 109 -0.29 -26.38 15.29
C ASN A 109 -1.38 -26.07 16.31
#